data_AF-A0A4Q3WPH0-F1
#
_entry.id   AF-A0A4Q3WPH0-F1
#
_cell.length_a   1.000
_cell.length_b   1.000
_cell.length_c   1.000
_cell.angle_alpha   90.00
_cell.angle_beta   90.00
_cell.angle_gamma   90.00
#
_symmetry.space_group_name_H-M   'P 1'
#
loop_
_entity.id
_entity.type
_entity.pdbx_description
1 polymer ?
#
loop_
_entity_poly.entity_id
_entity_poly.type
_entity_poly.pdbx_seq_one_letter_code
_entity_poly.pdbx_strand_id
1 'polypeptide(L)'
;MTDIVLPSSFSSDHLTFNSIERFNDGSGYKIELELESNPFTAKYLLFIEQHVFDTFTASLTVLEESLTGEAILKPDYESQFVKITAGHSGHMFVSGELITHDERGQFLSFNFRTDQTCVRQFLNGMRRELQAVAF
;
A
#
# COMPACT_ATOMS: atom_id res chain seq x y z
N MET A 1 -5.32 14.20 9.62
CA MET A 1 -4.98 12.90 9.01
C MET A 1 -4.81 13.17 7.53
N THR A 2 -3.66 12.82 6.97
CA THR A 2 -3.32 13.14 5.58
C THR A 2 -3.44 11.89 4.73
N ASP A 3 -4.11 11.99 3.60
CA ASP A 3 -4.18 10.91 2.63
C ASP A 3 -2.79 10.71 2.00
N ILE A 4 -2.32 9.46 1.95
CA ILE A 4 -1.04 9.11 1.35
C ILE A 4 -1.32 8.40 0.02
N VAL A 5 -1.06 9.11 -1.08
CA VAL A 5 -1.41 8.65 -2.43
C VAL A 5 -0.19 8.09 -3.17
N LEU A 6 -0.36 6.94 -3.81
CA LEU A 6 0.55 6.37 -4.80
C LEU A 6 -0.13 6.43 -6.18
N PRO A 7 0.14 7.48 -6.98
CA PRO A 7 -0.47 7.64 -8.29
C PRO A 7 0.20 6.77 -9.36
N SER A 8 -0.53 6.45 -10.41
CA SER A 8 0.01 6.04 -11.70
C SER A 8 0.72 7.21 -12.37
N SER A 9 1.81 6.91 -13.09
CA SER A 9 2.51 7.92 -13.90
C SER A 9 1.93 8.04 -15.31
N PHE A 10 0.96 7.19 -15.68
CA PHE A 10 0.49 7.01 -17.05
C PHE A 10 -1.03 7.07 -17.22
N SER A 11 -1.78 7.09 -16.12
CA SER A 11 -3.25 7.06 -16.08
C SER A 11 -3.74 7.80 -14.84
N SER A 12 -5.07 7.86 -14.64
CA SER A 12 -5.68 8.35 -13.41
C SER A 12 -5.70 7.31 -12.28
N ASP A 13 -5.20 6.10 -12.53
CA ASP A 13 -5.21 5.03 -11.53
C ASP A 13 -4.36 5.42 -10.33
N HIS A 14 -4.83 5.14 -9.12
CA HIS A 14 -4.04 5.40 -7.92
C HIS A 14 -4.49 4.53 -6.76
N LEU A 15 -3.57 4.35 -5.82
CA LEU A 15 -3.81 3.70 -4.54
C LEU A 15 -3.62 4.73 -3.43
N THR A 16 -4.56 4.82 -2.50
CA THR A 16 -4.48 5.74 -1.36
C THR A 16 -4.55 4.97 -0.05
N PHE A 17 -3.64 5.31 0.86
CA PHE A 17 -3.74 4.93 2.27
C PHE A 17 -4.35 6.11 3.03
N ASN A 18 -5.59 5.92 3.44
CA ASN A 18 -6.34 6.80 4.32
C ASN A 18 -6.27 6.26 5.75
N SER A 19 -6.41 7.16 6.72
CA SER A 19 -6.70 6.81 8.10
C SER A 19 -5.78 5.73 8.72
N ILE A 20 -4.46 5.85 8.56
CA ILE A 20 -3.50 4.96 9.22
C ILE A 20 -3.57 5.17 10.73
N GLU A 21 -4.13 4.19 11.44
CA GLU A 21 -4.27 4.19 12.89
C GLU A 21 -3.47 3.04 13.50
N ARG A 22 -2.68 3.30 14.54
CA ARG A 22 -2.01 2.24 15.31
C ARG A 22 -2.95 1.72 16.40
N PHE A 23 -2.99 0.41 16.62
CA PHE A 23 -3.73 -0.16 17.74
C PHE A 23 -3.08 0.21 19.08
N ASN A 24 -3.90 0.44 20.11
CA ASN A 24 -3.45 0.85 21.44
C ASN A 24 -2.53 -0.17 22.12
N ASP A 25 -2.66 -1.45 21.78
CA ASP A 25 -1.82 -2.53 22.30
C ASP A 25 -0.50 -2.68 21.51
N GLY A 26 -0.30 -1.87 20.46
CA GLY A 26 0.87 -1.93 19.59
C GLY A 26 0.91 -3.13 18.66
N SER A 27 -0.16 -3.93 18.58
CA SER A 27 -0.19 -5.16 17.76
C SER A 27 -0.04 -4.89 16.26
N GLY A 28 -0.42 -3.69 15.81
CA GLY A 28 -0.39 -3.35 14.40
C GLY A 28 -1.13 -2.07 14.04
N TYR A 29 -1.61 -2.04 12.81
CA TYR A 29 -2.23 -0.88 12.17
C TYR A 29 -3.57 -1.25 11.52
N LYS A 30 -4.48 -0.27 11.51
CA LYS A 30 -5.68 -0.22 10.69
C LYS A 30 -5.46 0.81 9.59
N ILE A 31 -5.71 0.45 8.34
CA ILE A 31 -5.52 1.32 7.17
C ILE A 31 -6.75 1.22 6.29
N GLU A 32 -7.37 2.34 5.94
CA GLU A 32 -8.36 2.36 4.86
C GLU A 32 -7.62 2.51 3.53
N LEU A 33 -7.65 1.46 2.72
CA LEU A 33 -7.10 1.44 1.38
C LEU A 33 -8.19 1.83 0.39
N GLU A 34 -7.92 2.82 -0.44
CA GLU A 34 -8.77 3.19 -1.56
C GLU A 34 -8.01 2.96 -2.87
N LEU A 35 -8.64 2.23 -3.79
CA LEU A 35 -8.14 2.01 -5.14
C LEU A 35 -9.09 2.69 -6.11
N GLU A 36 -8.55 3.55 -6.96
CA GLU A 36 -9.26 4.09 -8.11
C GLU A 36 -8.59 3.59 -9.39
N SER A 37 -9.37 2.99 -10.28
CA SER A 37 -8.96 2.63 -11.63
C SER A 37 -10.16 2.69 -12.58
N ASN A 38 -10.28 3.79 -13.32
CA ASN A 38 -11.49 4.18 -14.06
C ASN A 38 -12.06 3.02 -14.93
N PRO A 39 -13.36 2.67 -14.80
CA PRO A 39 -14.41 3.30 -13.97
C PRO A 39 -14.61 2.69 -12.57
N PHE A 40 -13.66 1.89 -12.09
CA PHE A 40 -13.76 1.17 -10.83
C PHE A 40 -13.16 1.96 -9.66
N THR A 41 -13.86 1.94 -8.53
CA THR A 41 -13.35 2.39 -7.24
C THR A 41 -13.63 1.32 -6.20
N ALA A 42 -12.67 1.05 -5.33
CA ALA A 42 -12.82 0.13 -4.21
C ALA A 42 -12.27 0.76 -2.93
N LYS A 43 -12.96 0.57 -1.82
CA LYS A 43 -12.48 0.89 -0.48
C LYS A 43 -12.39 -0.39 0.32
N TYR A 44 -11.30 -0.55 1.07
CA TYR A 44 -11.02 -1.76 1.80
C TYR A 44 -10.32 -1.44 3.11
N LEU A 45 -10.73 -2.08 4.20
CA LEU A 45 -10.11 -1.89 5.50
C LEU A 45 -9.07 -2.98 5.74
N LEU A 46 -7.78 -2.61 5.72
CA LEU A 46 -6.68 -3.50 6.06
C LEU A 46 -6.37 -3.44 7.56
N PHE A 47 -6.21 -4.62 8.16
CA PHE A 47 -5.64 -4.83 9.47
C PHE A 47 -4.30 -5.53 9.27
N ILE A 48 -3.22 -4.95 9.81
CA ILE A 48 -1.86 -5.39 9.50
C ILE A 48 -1.05 -5.43 10.77
N GLU A 49 -0.32 -6.51 10.99
CA GLU A 49 0.60 -6.66 12.12
C GLU A 49 1.76 -5.66 12.03
N GLN A 50 2.28 -5.24 13.18
CA GLN A 50 3.35 -4.24 13.22
C GLN A 50 4.58 -4.67 12.39
N HIS A 51 5.02 -5.92 12.53
CA HIS A 51 6.20 -6.42 11.82
C HIS A 51 6.00 -6.49 10.30
N VAL A 52 4.77 -6.75 9.84
CA VAL A 52 4.43 -6.75 8.41
C VAL A 52 4.58 -5.33 7.86
N PHE A 53 4.05 -4.33 8.56
CA PHE A 53 4.15 -2.93 8.14
C PHE A 53 5.61 -2.43 8.14
N ASP A 54 6.37 -2.80 9.18
CA ASP A 54 7.79 -2.46 9.31
C ASP A 54 8.61 -3.10 8.17
N THR A 55 8.36 -4.37 7.88
CA THR A 55 9.01 -5.11 6.78
C THR A 55 8.66 -4.50 5.43
N PHE A 56 7.38 -4.18 5.19
CA PHE A 56 6.95 -3.54 3.96
C PHE A 56 7.65 -2.19 3.75
N THR A 57 7.71 -1.35 4.78
CA THR A 57 8.35 -0.03 4.71
C THR A 57 9.86 -0.15 4.47
N ALA A 58 10.52 -1.11 5.13
CA ALA A 58 11.95 -1.39 4.92
C ALA A 58 12.22 -1.89 3.49
N SER A 59 11.44 -2.86 3.01
CA SER A 59 11.54 -3.37 1.64
C SER A 59 11.24 -2.30 0.60
N LEU A 60 10.26 -1.43 0.86
CA LEU A 60 9.93 -0.32 -0.04
C LEU A 60 11.05 0.72 -0.10
N THR A 61 11.75 0.94 1.01
CA THR A 61 12.95 1.79 1.07
C THR A 61 14.06 1.20 0.19
N VAL A 62 14.37 -0.09 0.36
CA VAL A 62 15.38 -0.78 -0.45
C VAL A 62 15.00 -0.82 -1.94
N LEU A 63 13.71 -1.04 -2.23
CA LEU A 63 13.17 -1.06 -3.59
C LEU A 63 13.36 0.29 -4.28
N GLU A 64 13.05 1.37 -3.55
CA GLU A 64 13.15 2.73 -4.05
C GLU A 64 14.62 3.11 -4.31
N GLU A 65 15.55 2.73 -3.44
CA GLU A 65 16.98 3.05 -3.58
C GLU A 65 17.68 2.21 -4.65
N SER A 66 17.41 0.90 -4.68
CA SER A 66 18.11 -0.04 -5.57
C SER A 66 17.48 -0.20 -6.94
N LEU A 67 16.19 0.16 -7.08
CA LEU A 67 15.37 -0.14 -8.26
C LEU A 67 15.33 -1.64 -8.58
N THR A 68 15.43 -2.49 -7.55
CA THR A 68 15.38 -3.95 -7.67
C THR A 68 14.58 -4.58 -6.56
N GLY A 69 13.99 -5.75 -6.84
CA GLY A 69 13.22 -6.53 -5.87
C GLY A 69 11.74 -6.12 -5.80
N GLU A 70 11.13 -6.36 -4.65
CA GLU A 70 9.72 -6.09 -4.38
C GLU A 70 9.48 -5.75 -2.90
N ALA A 71 8.40 -5.02 -2.65
CA ALA A 71 7.86 -4.76 -1.32
C ALA A 71 6.41 -5.28 -1.27
N ILE A 72 6.12 -6.16 -0.32
CA ILE A 72 4.80 -6.79 -0.16
C ILE A 72 4.23 -6.39 1.20
N LEU A 73 3.03 -5.83 1.18
CA LEU A 73 2.18 -5.59 2.33
C LEU A 73 1.11 -6.67 2.35
N LYS A 74 1.31 -7.70 3.16
CA LYS A 74 0.42 -8.86 3.26
C LYS A 74 0.25 -9.25 4.73
N PRO A 75 -0.96 -9.14 5.31
CA PRO A 75 -1.22 -9.59 6.68
C PRO A 75 -0.90 -11.08 6.84
N ASP A 76 -0.50 -11.50 8.05
CA ASP A 76 -0.04 -12.88 8.27
C ASP A 76 -1.15 -13.93 8.05
N TYR A 77 -2.38 -13.56 8.38
CA TYR A 77 -3.52 -14.48 8.40
C TYR A 77 -4.47 -14.32 7.22
N GLU A 78 -4.29 -13.28 6.40
CA GLU A 78 -5.15 -12.98 5.26
C GLU A 78 -4.42 -13.23 3.94
N SER A 79 -5.18 -13.61 2.89
CA SER A 79 -4.60 -13.83 1.56
C SER A 79 -4.41 -12.54 0.75
N GLN A 80 -5.12 -11.46 1.11
CA GLN A 80 -5.01 -10.15 0.47
C GLN A 80 -3.61 -9.54 0.58
N PHE A 81 -3.21 -8.82 -0.45
CA PHE A 81 -1.92 -8.15 -0.46
C PHE A 81 -1.89 -6.92 -1.36
N VAL A 82 -0.95 -6.04 -1.06
CA VAL A 82 -0.47 -5.01 -1.99
C VAL A 82 1.01 -5.28 -2.24
N LYS A 83 1.43 -5.24 -3.49
CA LYS A 83 2.80 -5.47 -3.91
C LYS A 83 3.28 -4.38 -4.84
N ILE A 84 4.47 -3.87 -4.56
CA ILE A 84 5.19 -2.95 -5.42
C ILE A 84 6.46 -3.66 -5.89
N THR A 85 6.67 -3.72 -7.20
CA THR A 85 7.83 -4.39 -7.81
C THR A 85 8.57 -3.45 -8.74
N ALA A 86 9.90 -3.51 -8.74
CA ALA A 86 10.71 -2.72 -9.66
C ALA A 86 10.64 -3.27 -11.08
N GLY A 87 10.48 -2.35 -12.02
CA GLY A 87 10.67 -2.58 -13.45
C GLY A 87 12.04 -2.08 -13.92
N HIS A 88 12.16 -1.92 -15.24
CA HIS A 88 13.37 -1.35 -15.84
C HIS A 88 13.27 0.19 -15.86
N SER A 89 14.41 0.88 -15.78
CA SER A 89 14.51 2.33 -16.00
C SER A 89 13.63 3.19 -15.06
N GLY A 90 13.50 2.79 -13.80
CA GLY A 90 12.74 3.54 -12.78
C GLY A 90 11.23 3.38 -12.86
N HIS A 91 10.73 2.52 -13.75
CA HIS A 91 9.34 2.09 -13.73
C HIS A 91 9.08 1.16 -12.55
N MET A 92 7.89 1.28 -11.98
CA MET A 92 7.43 0.47 -10.86
C MET A 92 6.05 -0.07 -11.20
N PHE A 93 5.71 -1.24 -10.66
CA PHE A 93 4.41 -1.88 -10.85
C PHE A 93 3.76 -2.06 -9.48
N VAL A 94 2.50 -1.62 -9.37
CA VAL A 94 1.68 -1.77 -8.17
C VAL A 94 0.61 -2.80 -8.50
N SER A 95 0.52 -3.84 -7.71
CA SER A 95 -0.47 -4.92 -7.89
C SER A 95 -1.03 -5.36 -6.56
N GLY A 96 -2.18 -6.01 -6.57
CA GLY A 96 -2.74 -6.54 -5.35
C GLY A 96 -4.00 -7.35 -5.57
N GLU A 97 -4.40 -8.01 -4.48
CA GLU A 97 -5.65 -8.75 -4.38
C GLU A 97 -6.34 -8.33 -3.09
N LEU A 98 -7.61 -7.94 -3.20
CA LEU A 98 -8.48 -7.57 -2.07
C LEU A 98 -9.65 -8.54 -2.03
N ILE A 99 -9.93 -9.10 -0.86
CA ILE A 99 -10.99 -10.10 -0.68
C ILE A 99 -11.93 -9.65 0.41
N THR A 100 -13.21 -9.50 0.09
CA THR A 100 -14.25 -9.22 1.08
C THR A 100 -15.00 -10.52 1.36
N HIS A 101 -15.08 -10.94 2.61
CA HIS A 101 -15.72 -12.19 3.05
C HIS A 101 -17.14 -11.96 3.60
N ASP A 102 -17.92 -11.09 2.97
CA ASP A 102 -19.34 -10.89 3.31
C ASP A 102 -20.24 -11.98 2.69
N GLU A 103 -21.57 -11.84 2.85
CA GLU A 103 -22.55 -12.77 2.26
C GLU A 103 -22.42 -12.94 0.74
N ARG A 104 -21.72 -12.05 0.06
CA ARG A 104 -21.51 -12.02 -1.39
C ARG A 104 -20.04 -11.88 -1.72
N GLY A 105 -19.21 -12.70 -1.08
CA GLY A 105 -17.75 -12.58 -1.11
C GLY A 105 -17.18 -12.08 -2.44
N GLN A 106 -16.44 -10.99 -2.38
CA GLN A 106 -15.93 -10.26 -3.54
C GLN A 106 -14.42 -10.40 -3.63
N PHE A 107 -13.93 -10.60 -4.85
CA PHE A 107 -12.51 -10.64 -5.16
C PHE A 107 -12.17 -9.56 -6.17
N LEU A 108 -11.21 -8.71 -5.82
CA LEU A 108 -10.68 -7.67 -6.69
C LEU A 108 -9.19 -7.88 -6.87
N SER A 109 -8.76 -8.05 -8.11
CA SER A 109 -7.35 -7.99 -8.48
C SER A 109 -7.09 -6.72 -9.28
N PHE A 110 -5.97 -6.06 -9.00
CA PHE A 110 -5.59 -4.83 -9.66
C PHE A 110 -4.10 -4.82 -10.00
N ASN A 111 -3.76 -4.06 -11.04
CA ASN A 111 -2.39 -3.77 -11.44
C ASN A 111 -2.33 -2.45 -12.19
N PHE A 112 -1.40 -1.57 -11.83
CA PHE A 112 -1.10 -0.37 -12.57
C PHE A 112 0.39 -0.02 -12.47
N ARG A 113 0.83 0.90 -13.34
CA ARG A 113 2.23 1.30 -13.43
C ARG A 113 2.44 2.67 -12.80
N THR A 114 3.52 2.79 -12.05
CA THR A 114 3.98 4.05 -11.46
C THR A 114 5.48 4.21 -11.72
N ASP A 115 6.12 5.16 -11.05
CA ASP A 115 7.55 5.39 -11.10
C ASP A 115 8.17 5.57 -9.71
N GLN A 116 9.50 5.52 -9.67
CA GLN A 116 10.29 5.70 -8.46
C GLN A 116 9.96 7.01 -7.71
N THR A 117 9.66 8.10 -8.41
CA THR A 117 9.38 9.40 -7.77
C THR A 117 8.07 9.33 -6.99
N CYS A 118 7.04 8.71 -7.57
CA CYS A 118 5.75 8.49 -6.92
C CYS A 118 5.89 7.56 -5.71
N VAL A 119 6.64 6.46 -5.83
CA VAL A 119 6.94 5.55 -4.71
C VAL A 119 7.67 6.27 -3.58
N ARG A 120 8.65 7.12 -3.89
CA ARG A 120 9.38 7.91 -2.89
C ARG A 120 8.46 8.87 -2.14
N GLN A 121 7.53 9.53 -2.84
CA GLN A 121 6.55 10.42 -2.21
C GLN A 121 5.59 9.65 -1.30
N PHE A 122 5.11 8.49 -1.75
CA PHE A 122 4.27 7.60 -0.97
C PHE A 122 4.96 7.12 0.32
N LEU A 123 6.20 6.63 0.21
CA LEU A 123 7.03 6.21 1.34
C LEU A 123 7.26 7.35 2.36
N ASN A 124 7.54 8.56 1.88
CA ASN A 124 7.69 9.73 2.73
C ASN A 124 6.39 10.11 3.44
N GLY A 125 5.24 9.94 2.78
CA GLY A 125 3.93 10.10 3.39
C GLY A 125 3.72 9.15 4.56
N MET A 126 3.95 7.85 4.35
CA MET A 126 3.83 6.83 5.41
C MET A 126 4.74 7.15 6.61
N ARG A 127 6.00 7.51 6.36
CA ARG A 127 6.95 7.87 7.43
C ARG A 127 6.48 9.05 8.28
N ARG A 128 5.87 10.07 7.67
CA ARG A 128 5.33 11.23 8.41
C ARG A 128 4.17 10.83 9.32
N GLU A 129 3.22 10.05 8.81
CA GLU A 129 2.08 9.61 9.63
C GLU A 129 2.54 8.69 10.77
N LEU A 130 3.51 7.79 10.54
CA LEU A 130 4.08 6.97 11.62
C LEU A 130 4.76 7.80 12.72
N GLN A 131 5.46 8.89 12.36
CA GLN A 131 6.06 9.79 13.35
C GLN A 131 5.00 10.56 14.14
N ALA A 132 3.87 10.89 13.53
CA ALA A 132 2.76 11.57 14.19
C ALA A 132 2.00 10.67 15.17
N VAL A 133 1.95 9.36 14.90
CA VAL A 133 1.26 8.35 15.71
C VAL A 133 2.13 7.79 16.85
N ALA A 134 3.41 8.17 16.93
CA ALA A 134 4.34 7.72 17.96
C ALA A 134 4.17 8.41 19.33
N PHE A 135 3.10 9.20 19.54
CA PHE A 135 2.84 9.99 20.75
C PHE A 135 1.44 9.75 21.31
#